data_AF-A0A832UDV9-F1
#
_entry.id   AF-A0A832UDV9-F1
#
_cell.length_a   1.000
_cell.length_b   1.000
_cell.length_c   1.000
_cell.angle_alpha   90.00
_cell.angle_beta   90.00
_cell.angle_gamma   90.00
#
_symmetry.space_group_name_H-M   'P 1'
#
loop_
_entity.id
_entity.type
_entity.pdbx_description
1 polymer ?
#
loop_
_entity_poly.entity_id
_entity_poly.type
_entity_poly.pdbx_seq_one_letter_code
_entity_poly.pdbx_strand_id
1 'polypeptide(L)'
;MLRQLRFALIPAAIVLILLVQTTEACYSPHISGNISRTDLYVNESVTIMGRICPPADNVSVRVTFTRPDYTWIDRYVLTDNKTGEFSLSQSLDMAGYWNIFPIYGHMCDRLYANVTDPTADPDAEPIARPNLPSNRINYSVLTATVAIVGISIVALATGSRKKTRNISSLRLFVQIIFVFILFVGIFIDHQNMPWPAEQIAPHEVLVATNAFGVDMPDGLPVPTFGCYYPCGRTVTCALWQIQAYIYPFWEAGRGWGVNYDSSGIARLAVVFGGVILSSIILGRFWCGWVCPFGLFMDLVTRLRKAFNIRYRTVSDNTNVKLHQLSYIIMAIIIIVSVIFASQALAGSQLVPGTEDGGFVYTYFATPFCQVCPMKPLCVLSEGAVGIIRFEWIVGPTTGEFYQLGWYLTSINLIGLGLVIVTGFFFRRSWCRICPLGGLIAVFNRFPPFKWISGVRLEKVEEKCTKCGICKRVCPTQVKEVYDFKGGDVTTANCLLCLRCVEMCPEEGCLSFKVAGKTAFKSRNWLEEKSVWSSNDEGKKTNQ
;
A
#
# COMPACT_ATOMS: atom_id res chain seq x y z
N MET A 1 4.98 5.16 -28.59
CA MET A 1 4.89 4.82 -27.15
C MET A 1 4.19 5.89 -26.32
N LEU A 2 4.53 7.19 -26.37
CA LEU A 2 3.67 8.23 -25.78
C LEU A 2 2.23 8.17 -26.32
N ARG A 3 2.04 7.90 -27.63
CA ARG A 3 0.73 7.57 -28.20
C ARG A 3 0.11 6.27 -27.67
N GLN A 4 0.88 5.19 -27.44
CA GLN A 4 0.34 3.87 -27.05
C GLN A 4 0.19 3.65 -25.54
N LEU A 5 1.01 4.29 -24.69
CA LEU A 5 0.75 4.39 -23.26
C LEU A 5 -0.41 5.34 -22.97
N ARG A 6 -0.60 6.40 -23.76
CA ARG A 6 -1.84 7.19 -23.72
C ARG A 6 -3.07 6.31 -24.00
N PHE A 7 -3.00 5.36 -24.93
CA PHE A 7 -4.11 4.43 -25.21
C PHE A 7 -4.34 3.33 -24.16
N ALA A 8 -3.42 3.09 -23.22
CA ALA A 8 -3.60 2.06 -22.18
C ALA A 8 -3.78 2.65 -20.77
N LEU A 9 -3.02 3.70 -20.41
CA LEU A 9 -3.09 4.34 -19.09
C LEU A 9 -4.26 5.32 -18.96
N ILE A 10 -4.66 6.00 -20.05
CA ILE A 10 -5.80 6.94 -19.99
C ILE A 10 -7.13 6.20 -19.85
N PRO A 11 -7.45 5.16 -20.65
CA PRO A 11 -8.68 4.40 -20.40
C PRO A 11 -8.60 3.60 -19.10
N ALA A 12 -7.44 3.09 -18.68
CA ALA A 12 -7.34 2.43 -17.37
C ALA A 12 -7.59 3.40 -16.20
N ALA A 13 -7.08 4.64 -16.26
CA ALA A 13 -7.34 5.66 -15.22
C ALA A 13 -8.77 6.21 -15.28
N ILE A 14 -9.35 6.37 -16.46
CA ILE A 14 -10.76 6.80 -16.62
C ILE A 14 -11.73 5.69 -16.20
N VAL A 15 -11.44 4.43 -16.52
CA VAL A 15 -12.19 3.27 -16.04
C VAL A 15 -12.00 3.08 -14.52
N LEU A 16 -10.82 3.37 -13.97
CA LEU A 16 -10.60 3.38 -12.52
C LEU A 16 -11.48 4.42 -11.82
N ILE A 17 -11.62 5.61 -12.39
CA ILE A 17 -12.47 6.70 -11.87
C ILE A 17 -13.96 6.36 -11.98
N LEU A 18 -14.37 5.64 -13.04
CA LEU A 18 -15.76 5.21 -13.25
C LEU A 18 -16.18 3.99 -12.40
N LEU A 19 -15.23 3.29 -11.78
CA LEU A 19 -15.45 2.11 -10.91
C LEU A 19 -15.26 2.43 -9.42
N VAL A 20 -15.07 3.70 -9.07
CA VAL A 20 -15.04 4.14 -7.67
C VAL A 20 -16.45 4.10 -7.13
N GLN A 21 -16.67 3.26 -6.11
CA GLN A 21 -17.90 3.26 -5.33
C GLN A 21 -17.54 3.65 -3.90
N THR A 22 -18.31 4.57 -3.33
CA THR A 22 -18.27 4.84 -1.88
C THR A 22 -18.98 3.68 -1.19
N THR A 23 -18.26 2.91 -0.37
CA THR A 23 -18.82 1.77 0.35
C THR A 23 -19.33 2.20 1.72
N GLU A 24 -20.62 1.95 1.99
CA GLU A 24 -21.24 2.03 3.33
C GLU A 24 -21.21 0.65 4.02
N ALA A 25 -20.08 -0.04 4.03
CA ALA A 25 -19.97 -1.34 4.67
C ALA A 25 -19.45 -1.20 6.12
N CYS A 26 -20.08 -1.89 7.06
CA CYS A 26 -19.59 -2.04 8.43
C CYS A 26 -18.36 -2.98 8.43
N TYR A 27 -17.22 -2.53 8.97
CA TYR A 27 -15.96 -3.29 9.04
C TYR A 27 -15.50 -3.52 10.50
N SER A 28 -15.17 -4.76 10.89
CA SER A 28 -14.69 -5.16 12.24
C SER A 28 -15.79 -5.08 13.30
N PRO A 29 -15.55 -5.12 14.64
CA PRO A 29 -16.45 -4.46 15.60
C PRO A 29 -16.50 -2.98 15.21
N HIS A 30 -17.22 -2.71 14.13
CA HIS A 30 -17.36 -1.40 13.56
C HIS A 30 -18.24 -0.69 14.54
N ILE A 31 -17.71 0.34 15.16
CA ILE A 31 -18.56 1.29 15.82
C ILE A 31 -18.95 2.32 14.77
N SER A 32 -20.08 2.07 14.13
CA SER A 32 -20.78 3.16 13.47
C SER A 32 -21.32 4.04 14.58
N GLY A 33 -21.02 5.34 14.53
CA GLY A 33 -21.51 6.30 15.51
C GLY A 33 -21.99 7.53 14.79
N ASN A 34 -23.15 8.04 15.19
CA ASN A 34 -23.59 9.37 14.84
C ASN A 34 -23.74 10.18 16.14
N ILE A 35 -23.58 11.49 16.04
CA ILE A 35 -23.84 12.38 17.15
C ILE A 35 -25.15 13.10 16.95
N SER A 36 -25.85 13.31 18.06
CA SER A 36 -27.11 14.05 18.10
C SER A 36 -27.00 15.46 17.52
N ARG A 37 -25.89 16.16 17.76
CA ARG A 37 -25.62 17.53 17.28
C ARG A 37 -24.12 17.77 17.11
N THR A 38 -23.77 18.54 16.08
CA THR A 38 -22.40 19.00 15.79
C THR A 38 -22.09 20.37 16.38
N ASP A 39 -23.10 21.21 16.67
CA ASP A 39 -22.95 22.53 17.28
C ASP A 39 -23.64 22.55 18.66
N LEU A 40 -22.88 22.92 19.70
CA LEU A 40 -23.29 22.89 21.11
C LEU A 40 -22.79 24.16 21.84
N TYR A 41 -23.40 24.47 22.98
CA TYR A 41 -22.87 25.44 23.93
C TYR A 41 -22.04 24.77 25.03
N VAL A 42 -21.16 25.53 25.69
CA VAL A 42 -20.40 25.02 26.85
C VAL A 42 -21.36 24.46 27.90
N ASN A 43 -21.01 23.29 28.43
CA ASN A 43 -21.79 22.45 29.35
C ASN A 43 -23.02 21.77 28.74
N GLU A 44 -23.31 21.93 27.46
CA GLU A 44 -24.30 21.08 26.79
C GLU A 44 -23.77 19.67 26.57
N SER A 45 -24.69 18.70 26.57
CA SER A 45 -24.36 17.30 26.36
C SER A 45 -24.51 16.90 24.90
N VAL A 46 -23.47 16.26 24.35
CA VAL A 46 -23.57 15.53 23.09
C VAL A 46 -23.89 14.07 23.38
N THR A 47 -24.91 13.55 22.72
CA THR A 47 -25.21 12.11 22.71
C THR A 47 -24.64 11.48 21.46
N ILE A 48 -23.85 10.43 21.64
CA ILE A 48 -23.34 9.56 20.58
C ILE A 48 -24.21 8.32 20.58
N MET A 49 -24.79 8.04 19.43
CA MET A 49 -25.57 6.84 19.18
C MET A 49 -24.80 6.02 18.16
N GLY A 50 -24.55 4.77 18.48
CA GLY A 50 -23.83 3.92 17.57
C GLY A 50 -24.20 2.47 17.71
N ARG A 51 -23.57 1.65 16.89
CA ARG A 51 -23.79 0.21 16.87
C ARG A 51 -22.48 -0.50 16.65
N ILE A 52 -22.18 -1.48 17.50
CA ILE A 52 -21.18 -2.52 17.24
C ILE A 52 -21.81 -3.58 16.34
N CYS A 53 -21.12 -3.88 15.24
CA CYS A 53 -21.47 -5.00 14.36
C CYS A 53 -20.31 -5.98 14.30
N PRO A 54 -20.50 -7.31 14.50
CA PRO A 54 -21.71 -7.96 14.98
C PRO A 54 -21.95 -7.69 16.49
N PRO A 55 -23.20 -7.73 16.96
CA PRO A 55 -23.51 -7.66 18.39
C PRO A 55 -22.86 -8.82 19.14
N ALA A 56 -22.28 -8.52 20.31
CA ALA A 56 -21.58 -9.48 21.15
C ALA A 56 -21.88 -9.23 22.63
N ASP A 57 -21.93 -10.30 23.42
CA ASP A 57 -22.30 -10.24 24.84
C ASP A 57 -21.21 -9.54 25.66
N ASN A 58 -21.63 -8.66 26.57
CA ASN A 58 -20.76 -7.95 27.53
C ASN A 58 -19.64 -7.11 26.89
N VAL A 59 -19.83 -6.62 25.67
CA VAL A 59 -18.87 -5.69 25.06
C VAL A 59 -19.11 -4.28 25.60
N SER A 60 -18.05 -3.64 26.08
CA SER A 60 -18.06 -2.22 26.43
C SER A 60 -17.37 -1.42 25.34
N VAL A 61 -18.00 -0.37 24.83
CA VAL A 61 -17.38 0.62 23.97
C VAL A 61 -16.71 1.67 24.83
N ARG A 62 -15.42 1.91 24.61
CA ARG A 62 -14.78 3.12 25.11
C ARG A 62 -15.03 4.24 24.12
N VAL A 63 -15.50 5.38 24.58
CA VAL A 63 -15.62 6.61 23.79
C VAL A 63 -14.73 7.66 24.41
N THR A 64 -13.79 8.18 23.63
CA THR A 64 -12.86 9.23 24.05
C THR A 64 -13.28 10.57 23.48
N PHE A 65 -13.57 11.52 24.37
CA PHE A 65 -13.82 12.92 24.04
C PHE A 65 -12.53 13.69 24.29
N THR A 66 -11.87 14.13 23.23
CA THR A 66 -10.65 14.95 23.30
C THR A 66 -11.06 16.41 23.26
N ARG A 67 -10.65 17.17 24.28
CA ARG A 67 -10.82 18.61 24.39
C ARG A 67 -9.93 19.36 23.38
N PRO A 68 -10.25 20.64 23.12
CA PRO A 68 -9.42 21.54 22.30
C PRO A 68 -7.96 21.68 22.79
N ASP A 69 -7.71 21.54 24.09
CA ASP A 69 -6.37 21.61 24.70
C ASP A 69 -5.60 20.28 24.68
N TYR A 70 -6.11 19.28 23.95
CA TYR A 70 -5.58 17.91 23.88
C TYR A 70 -5.67 17.08 25.16
N THR A 71 -6.34 17.56 26.21
CA THR A 71 -6.76 16.68 27.32
C THR A 71 -7.99 15.87 26.90
N TRP A 72 -8.32 14.77 27.60
CA TRP A 72 -9.41 13.91 27.17
C TRP A 72 -10.23 13.34 28.32
N ILE A 73 -11.46 12.93 27.99
CA ILE A 73 -12.41 12.28 28.86
C ILE A 73 -12.75 10.93 28.24
N ASP A 74 -12.46 9.85 28.95
CA ASP A 74 -12.83 8.50 28.55
C ASP A 74 -14.13 8.08 29.23
N ARG A 75 -15.06 7.55 28.43
CA ARG A 75 -16.31 6.99 28.92
C ARG A 75 -16.48 5.59 28.38
N TYR A 76 -17.01 4.69 29.19
CA TYR A 76 -17.27 3.31 28.80
C TYR A 76 -18.77 3.07 28.83
N VAL A 77 -19.32 2.48 27.77
CA VAL A 77 -20.74 2.15 27.66
C VAL A 77 -20.89 0.70 27.24
N LEU A 78 -21.75 -0.06 27.93
CA LEU A 78 -22.09 -1.42 27.54
C LEU A 78 -23.04 -1.39 26.34
N THR A 79 -22.78 -2.23 25.35
CA THR A 79 -23.63 -2.35 24.17
C THR A 79 -24.78 -3.32 24.41
N ASP A 80 -25.90 -3.12 23.72
CA ASP A 80 -26.99 -4.08 23.70
C ASP A 80 -26.51 -5.42 23.11
N ASN A 81 -26.69 -6.50 23.86
CA ASN A 81 -26.26 -7.84 23.45
C ASN A 81 -26.95 -8.37 22.17
N LYS A 82 -28.16 -7.88 21.84
CA LYS A 82 -28.95 -8.32 20.68
C LYS A 82 -28.77 -7.43 19.46
N THR A 83 -28.79 -6.11 19.67
CA THR A 83 -28.71 -5.16 18.56
C THR A 83 -27.29 -4.66 18.36
N GLY A 84 -26.45 -4.63 19.40
CA GLY A 84 -25.11 -4.05 19.38
C GLY A 84 -25.14 -2.54 19.55
N GLU A 85 -26.32 -1.94 19.74
CA GLU A 85 -26.49 -0.50 19.87
C GLU A 85 -25.94 -0.01 21.20
N PHE A 86 -25.37 1.19 21.18
CA PHE A 86 -24.97 1.91 22.38
C PHE A 86 -25.34 3.39 22.23
N SER A 87 -25.63 4.00 23.36
CA SER A 87 -25.88 5.43 23.44
C SER A 87 -25.14 5.99 24.65
N LEU A 88 -24.36 7.04 24.42
CA LEU A 88 -23.57 7.68 25.46
C LEU A 88 -23.68 9.19 25.35
N SER A 89 -24.06 9.84 26.44
CA SER A 89 -24.10 11.30 26.55
C SER A 89 -22.94 11.82 27.40
N GLN A 90 -22.29 12.89 26.92
CA GLN A 90 -21.20 13.57 27.64
C GLN A 90 -21.36 15.09 27.51
N SER A 91 -21.26 15.80 28.63
CA SER A 91 -21.21 17.27 28.64
C SER A 91 -19.83 17.76 28.23
N LEU A 92 -19.79 18.76 27.36
CA LEU A 92 -18.56 19.33 26.84
C LEU A 92 -18.24 20.63 27.59
N ASP A 93 -17.18 20.62 28.39
CA ASP A 93 -16.88 21.64 29.41
C ASP A 93 -15.99 22.79 28.91
N MET A 94 -15.60 22.76 27.64
CA MET A 94 -14.62 23.69 27.06
C MET A 94 -15.09 24.17 25.70
N ALA A 95 -14.98 25.47 25.45
CA ALA A 95 -15.25 26.04 24.14
C ALA A 95 -14.14 25.68 23.14
N GLY A 96 -14.54 25.40 21.90
CA GLY A 96 -13.67 24.96 20.82
C GLY A 96 -14.11 23.62 20.22
N TYR A 97 -13.23 23.05 19.41
CA TYR A 97 -13.52 21.81 18.70
C TYR A 97 -13.15 20.58 19.51
N TRP A 98 -14.13 19.71 19.69
CA TRP A 98 -14.01 18.44 20.37
C TRP A 98 -13.93 17.29 19.37
N ASN A 99 -13.01 16.36 19.64
CA ASN A 99 -12.88 15.14 18.86
C ASN A 99 -13.41 13.95 19.63
N ILE A 100 -14.21 13.14 18.97
CA ILE A 100 -14.91 12.03 19.60
C ILE A 100 -14.49 10.75 18.89
N PHE A 101 -13.87 9.84 19.64
CA PHE A 101 -13.35 8.57 19.14
C PHE A 101 -14.05 7.39 19.82
N PRO A 102 -14.90 6.64 19.11
CA PRO A 102 -15.37 5.35 19.58
C PRO A 102 -14.26 4.30 19.43
N ILE A 103 -13.61 3.97 20.53
CA ILE A 103 -12.52 3.00 20.63
C ILE A 103 -13.11 1.59 20.65
N TYR A 104 -13.26 1.06 19.43
CA TYR A 104 -13.27 -0.33 18.91
C TYR A 104 -13.47 -0.28 17.36
N GLY A 105 -13.93 0.85 16.82
CA GLY A 105 -13.99 1.14 15.39
C GLY A 105 -12.61 1.38 14.76
N HIS A 106 -12.58 1.42 13.43
CA HIS A 106 -11.36 1.72 12.70
C HIS A 106 -10.90 3.14 13.09
N MET A 107 -9.60 3.44 13.00
CA MET A 107 -9.08 4.83 13.11
C MET A 107 -9.73 5.81 12.12
N CYS A 108 -10.54 5.26 11.23
CA CYS A 108 -11.29 5.93 10.21
C CYS A 108 -12.72 6.38 10.65
N ASP A 109 -13.20 6.11 11.88
CA ASP A 109 -14.58 6.41 12.36
C ASP A 109 -14.69 7.61 13.34
N ARG A 110 -13.94 8.71 13.12
CA ARG A 110 -13.92 9.89 14.00
C ARG A 110 -15.18 10.75 13.87
N LEU A 111 -15.71 11.21 15.01
CA LEU A 111 -16.79 12.20 15.09
C LEU A 111 -16.29 13.53 15.69
N TYR A 112 -16.98 14.64 15.41
CA TYR A 112 -16.58 15.97 15.91
C TYR A 112 -17.77 16.75 16.49
N ALA A 113 -17.52 17.58 17.50
CA ALA A 113 -18.50 18.52 18.05
C ALA A 113 -17.85 19.89 18.26
N ASN A 114 -18.54 20.95 17.86
CA ASN A 114 -18.13 22.33 18.01
C ASN A 114 -18.85 22.96 19.21
N VAL A 115 -18.10 23.48 20.18
CA VAL A 115 -18.65 24.01 21.44
C VAL A 115 -18.39 25.51 21.51
N THR A 116 -19.46 26.28 21.67
CA THR A 116 -19.41 27.74 21.75
C THR A 116 -19.68 28.21 23.18
N ASP A 117 -18.91 29.18 23.68
CA ASP A 117 -19.20 29.79 24.98
C ASP A 117 -20.16 30.97 24.79
N PRO A 118 -21.40 30.90 25.30
CA PRO A 118 -22.35 32.00 25.20
C PRO A 118 -22.02 33.18 26.14
N THR A 119 -21.07 33.00 27.06
CA THR A 119 -20.62 34.01 28.03
C THR A 119 -19.28 34.65 27.65
N ALA A 120 -18.63 34.18 26.59
CA ALA A 120 -17.45 34.83 26.03
C ALA A 120 -17.84 36.20 25.47
N ASP A 121 -16.94 37.18 25.65
CA ASP A 121 -17.09 38.56 25.19
C ASP A 121 -17.65 38.59 23.75
N PRO A 122 -18.79 39.26 23.48
CA PRO A 122 -19.36 39.35 22.14
C PRO A 122 -18.42 40.06 21.14
N ASP A 123 -17.42 40.79 21.64
CA ASP A 123 -16.37 41.43 20.85
C ASP A 123 -15.08 40.58 20.73
N ALA A 124 -14.97 39.46 21.45
CA ALA A 124 -13.90 38.50 21.21
C ALA A 124 -14.18 37.81 19.88
N GLU A 125 -13.18 37.80 18.99
CA GLU A 125 -13.29 37.09 17.71
C GLU A 125 -13.72 35.64 18.01
N PRO A 126 -14.90 35.19 17.51
CA PRO A 126 -15.25 33.77 17.58
C PRO A 126 -14.09 33.00 16.96
N ILE A 127 -13.71 31.85 17.55
CA ILE A 127 -12.76 30.94 16.90
C ILE A 127 -13.29 30.74 15.48
N ALA A 128 -12.59 31.31 14.49
CA ALA A 128 -13.17 31.52 13.19
C ALA A 128 -13.54 30.15 12.61
N ARG A 129 -14.85 29.90 12.44
CA ARG A 129 -15.29 28.73 11.67
C ARG A 129 -14.69 28.90 10.29
N PRO A 130 -13.93 27.94 9.78
CA PRO A 130 -13.56 27.99 8.39
C PRO A 130 -14.83 27.90 7.55
N ASN A 131 -15.10 28.87 6.69
CA ASN A 131 -16.23 28.81 5.77
C ASN A 131 -16.06 27.61 4.84
N LEU A 132 -16.91 26.59 4.98
CA LEU A 132 -16.88 25.35 4.21
C LEU A 132 -17.56 25.59 2.85
N PRO A 133 -16.85 25.60 1.71
CA PRO A 133 -17.50 25.65 0.42
C PRO A 133 -18.19 24.31 0.12
N SER A 134 -19.41 24.36 -0.43
CA SER A 134 -20.15 23.19 -0.90
C SER A 134 -19.31 22.36 -1.87
N ASN A 135 -19.00 21.12 -1.50
CA ASN A 135 -18.52 20.03 -2.36
C ASN A 135 -17.67 20.46 -3.57
N ARG A 136 -16.54 21.13 -3.31
CA ARG A 136 -15.58 21.45 -4.38
C ARG A 136 -14.38 20.53 -4.31
N ILE A 137 -14.13 19.85 -5.42
CA ILE A 137 -12.87 19.17 -5.74
C ILE A 137 -11.71 20.05 -5.24
N ASN A 138 -10.80 19.49 -4.44
CA ASN A 138 -9.63 20.23 -3.96
C ASN A 138 -8.72 20.54 -5.15
N TYR A 139 -8.93 21.69 -5.77
CA TYR A 139 -8.17 22.11 -6.94
C TYR A 139 -6.69 22.31 -6.63
N SER A 140 -6.26 22.53 -5.38
CA SER A 140 -4.84 22.69 -5.01
C SER A 140 -4.09 21.35 -4.98
N VAL A 141 -4.72 20.29 -4.47
CA VAL A 141 -4.17 18.93 -4.47
C VAL A 141 -4.35 18.29 -5.84
N LEU A 142 -5.46 18.55 -6.53
CA LEU A 142 -5.62 18.17 -7.93
C LEU A 142 -4.60 18.89 -8.81
N THR A 143 -4.37 20.20 -8.62
CA THR A 143 -3.33 20.93 -9.37
C THR A 143 -1.94 20.49 -8.97
N ALA A 144 -1.65 20.20 -7.70
CA ALA A 144 -0.37 19.63 -7.29
C ALA A 144 -0.15 18.24 -7.88
N THR A 145 -1.18 17.39 -7.91
CA THR A 145 -1.13 16.05 -8.52
C THR A 145 -0.97 16.17 -10.03
N VAL A 146 -1.78 16.99 -10.70
CA VAL A 146 -1.69 17.29 -12.13
C VAL A 146 -0.37 17.99 -12.47
N ALA A 147 0.19 18.81 -11.59
CA ALA A 147 1.48 19.46 -11.76
C ALA A 147 2.62 18.48 -11.52
N ILE A 148 2.59 17.59 -10.53
CA ILE A 148 3.63 16.56 -10.34
C ILE A 148 3.59 15.59 -11.51
N VAL A 149 2.40 15.12 -11.90
CA VAL A 149 2.17 14.28 -13.08
C VAL A 149 2.60 15.04 -14.34
N GLY A 150 2.24 16.32 -14.47
CA GLY A 150 2.54 17.19 -15.60
C GLY A 150 4.03 17.51 -15.74
N ILE A 151 4.69 17.99 -14.69
CA ILE A 151 6.14 18.21 -14.57
C ILE A 151 6.88 16.93 -14.90
N SER A 152 6.40 15.79 -14.42
CA SER A 152 7.05 14.52 -14.72
C SER A 152 6.81 14.03 -16.14
N ILE A 153 5.63 14.28 -16.73
CA ILE A 153 5.37 14.08 -18.17
C ILE A 153 6.26 15.00 -19.01
N VAL A 154 6.43 16.26 -18.59
CA VAL A 154 7.29 17.25 -19.25
C VAL A 154 8.75 16.84 -19.12
N ALA A 155 9.23 16.43 -17.94
CA ALA A 155 10.58 15.92 -17.72
C ALA A 155 10.86 14.66 -18.55
N LEU A 156 9.85 13.81 -18.74
CA LEU A 156 9.93 12.68 -19.67
C LEU A 156 9.96 13.14 -21.13
N ALA A 157 9.14 14.12 -21.52
CA ALA A 157 9.06 14.62 -22.89
C ALA A 157 10.34 15.37 -23.29
N THR A 158 10.86 16.26 -22.44
CA THR A 158 12.12 17.00 -22.64
C THR A 158 13.34 16.09 -22.54
N GLY A 159 13.29 15.06 -21.69
CA GLY A 159 14.31 14.00 -21.65
C GLY A 159 14.20 12.95 -22.77
N SER A 160 13.15 12.97 -23.60
CA SER A 160 12.84 11.86 -24.54
C SER A 160 13.61 11.87 -25.86
N ARG A 161 14.48 12.85 -26.14
CA ARG A 161 15.33 12.79 -27.35
C ARG A 161 16.24 11.55 -27.35
N LYS A 162 16.47 10.91 -26.19
CA LYS A 162 17.21 9.63 -26.07
C LYS A 162 16.41 8.56 -25.32
N LYS A 163 15.63 7.80 -26.08
CA LYS A 163 14.57 6.84 -25.65
C LYS A 163 14.99 5.71 -24.68
N THR A 164 16.28 5.44 -24.47
CA THR A 164 16.76 4.27 -23.70
C THR A 164 17.61 4.61 -22.47
N ARG A 165 18.07 5.86 -22.33
CA ARG A 165 18.91 6.29 -21.19
C ARG A 165 18.11 6.75 -19.96
N ASN A 166 16.78 6.73 -20.05
CA ASN A 166 15.86 7.22 -19.03
C ASN A 166 14.90 6.14 -18.50
N ILE A 167 15.24 4.85 -18.64
CA ILE A 167 14.37 3.76 -18.15
C ILE A 167 14.27 3.82 -16.62
N SER A 168 15.38 4.05 -15.92
CA SER A 168 15.38 4.22 -14.47
C SER A 168 14.57 5.43 -14.02
N SER A 169 14.60 6.53 -14.78
CA SER A 169 13.81 7.74 -14.52
C SER A 169 12.33 7.53 -14.78
N LEU A 170 11.99 6.88 -15.91
CA LEU A 170 10.62 6.49 -16.26
C LEU A 170 10.03 5.56 -15.20
N ARG A 171 10.81 4.58 -14.73
CA ARG A 171 10.36 3.67 -13.67
C ARG A 171 10.05 4.40 -12.38
N LEU A 172 10.93 5.31 -11.95
CA LEU A 172 10.65 6.14 -10.77
C LEU A 172 9.35 6.91 -10.94
N PHE A 173 9.16 7.55 -12.10
CA PHE A 173 7.96 8.30 -12.38
C PHE A 173 6.69 7.45 -12.29
N VAL A 174 6.70 6.28 -12.93
CA VAL A 174 5.59 5.32 -12.88
C VAL A 174 5.33 4.89 -11.44
N GLN A 175 6.37 4.58 -10.66
CA GLN A 175 6.24 4.21 -9.25
C GLN A 175 5.58 5.33 -8.43
N ILE A 176 6.01 6.59 -8.59
CA ILE A 176 5.43 7.74 -7.87
C ILE A 176 3.94 7.88 -8.21
N ILE A 177 3.59 7.87 -9.50
CA ILE A 177 2.17 7.93 -9.93
C ILE A 177 1.36 6.81 -9.29
N PHE A 178 1.85 5.58 -9.34
CA PHE A 178 1.10 4.46 -8.78
C PHE A 178 0.96 4.55 -7.26
N VAL A 179 1.94 5.06 -6.52
CA VAL A 179 1.75 5.32 -5.08
C VAL A 179 0.60 6.31 -4.85
N PHE A 180 0.55 7.41 -5.60
CA PHE A 180 -0.56 8.35 -5.51
C PHE A 180 -1.91 7.72 -5.88
N ILE A 181 -1.97 6.86 -6.89
CA ILE A 181 -3.20 6.16 -7.26
C ILE A 181 -3.60 5.12 -6.20
N LEU A 182 -2.65 4.37 -5.65
CA LEU A 182 -2.90 3.32 -4.66
C LEU A 182 -3.42 3.91 -3.33
N PHE A 183 -3.00 5.12 -3.01
CA PHE A 183 -3.40 5.85 -1.81
C PHE A 183 -4.16 7.12 -2.17
N VAL A 184 -4.94 7.10 -3.25
CA VAL A 184 -5.60 8.31 -3.73
C VAL A 184 -6.60 8.85 -2.73
N GLY A 185 -7.23 8.00 -1.92
CA GLY A 185 -8.16 8.41 -0.87
C GLY A 185 -7.47 9.21 0.26
N ILE A 186 -6.15 9.16 0.38
CA ILE A 186 -5.40 10.10 1.24
C ILE A 186 -5.53 11.54 0.70
N PHE A 187 -5.62 11.69 -0.62
CA PHE A 187 -5.64 12.97 -1.32
C PHE A 187 -7.04 13.39 -1.79
N ILE A 188 -7.94 12.41 -1.91
CA ILE A 188 -9.36 12.56 -2.16
C ILE A 188 -10.03 12.40 -0.81
N ASP A 189 -9.82 13.38 0.05
CA ASP A 189 -10.88 13.80 0.94
C ASP A 189 -10.86 15.31 1.14
N HIS A 190 -12.08 15.86 1.14
CA HIS A 190 -12.43 17.25 1.35
C HIS A 190 -11.94 17.68 2.75
N GLN A 191 -11.31 18.83 3.02
CA GLN A 191 -11.22 20.12 2.35
C GLN A 191 -9.81 20.69 2.59
N ASN A 192 -9.34 21.55 1.67
CA ASN A 192 -8.09 22.33 1.74
C ASN A 192 -7.51 22.51 3.17
N MET A 193 -6.40 21.85 3.50
CA MET A 193 -5.61 22.17 4.71
C MET A 193 -5.14 23.65 4.64
N PRO A 194 -5.12 24.41 5.75
CA PRO A 194 -4.47 24.04 7.01
C PRO A 194 -5.43 24.17 8.18
N TRP A 195 -6.13 23.08 8.51
CA TRP A 195 -7.06 23.03 9.64
C TRP A 195 -6.61 21.94 10.63
N PRO A 196 -6.91 22.11 11.93
CA PRO A 196 -6.52 21.14 12.94
C PRO A 196 -7.01 19.75 12.57
N ALA A 197 -6.32 18.71 13.05
CA ALA A 197 -6.53 17.31 12.65
C ALA A 197 -8.00 16.81 12.77
N GLU A 198 -8.89 17.60 13.39
CA GLU A 198 -10.33 17.53 13.62
C GLU A 198 -11.23 17.20 12.43
N GLN A 199 -10.77 17.36 11.18
CA GLN A 199 -11.65 17.35 10.01
C GLN A 199 -11.28 16.34 8.90
N ILE A 200 -10.39 15.39 9.19
CA ILE A 200 -10.04 14.33 8.23
C ILE A 200 -10.83 13.08 8.61
N ALA A 201 -12.02 12.93 8.02
CA ALA A 201 -12.60 11.61 7.87
C ALA A 201 -11.74 10.85 6.83
N PRO A 202 -11.55 9.56 6.99
CA PRO A 202 -10.91 8.77 5.95
C PRO A 202 -11.90 7.87 5.24
N HIS A 203 -12.24 8.31 4.03
CA HIS A 203 -13.01 7.49 3.11
C HIS A 203 -12.04 6.69 2.23
N GLU A 204 -12.05 5.36 2.37
CA GLU A 204 -11.39 4.48 1.40
C GLU A 204 -12.06 4.65 0.04
N VAL A 205 -11.26 4.82 -1.02
CA VAL A 205 -11.77 5.01 -2.39
C VAL A 205 -11.54 3.69 -3.13
N LEU A 206 -12.24 2.65 -2.70
CA LEU A 206 -12.01 1.29 -3.18
C LEU A 206 -12.46 1.11 -4.63
N VAL A 207 -11.62 0.43 -5.41
CA VAL A 207 -11.91 0.08 -6.80
C VAL A 207 -12.36 -1.37 -6.88
N ALA A 208 -13.39 -1.62 -7.72
CA ALA A 208 -13.92 -2.96 -8.02
C ALA A 208 -14.33 -3.72 -6.76
N THR A 209 -15.16 -3.05 -5.95
CA THR A 209 -15.88 -3.59 -4.78
C THR A 209 -16.86 -4.70 -5.13
N ASN A 210 -17.21 -4.85 -6.41
CA ASN A 210 -17.81 -6.05 -6.97
C ASN A 210 -16.95 -6.51 -8.17
N ALA A 211 -16.42 -7.72 -8.09
CA ALA A 211 -15.58 -8.32 -9.13
C ALA A 211 -16.19 -9.65 -9.56
N PHE A 212 -16.58 -9.74 -10.83
CA PHE A 212 -17.20 -10.94 -11.41
C PHE A 212 -18.47 -11.43 -10.69
N GLY A 213 -19.28 -10.49 -10.16
CA GLY A 213 -20.48 -10.82 -9.39
C GLY A 213 -20.20 -11.27 -7.95
N VAL A 214 -18.95 -11.16 -7.50
CA VAL A 214 -18.53 -11.43 -6.12
C VAL A 214 -18.27 -10.12 -5.42
N ASP A 215 -18.96 -9.86 -4.30
CA ASP A 215 -18.70 -8.69 -3.48
C ASP A 215 -17.36 -8.80 -2.77
N MET A 216 -16.50 -7.82 -3.03
CA MET A 216 -15.13 -7.65 -2.55
C MET A 216 -15.05 -6.32 -1.79
N PRO A 217 -15.64 -6.23 -0.59
CA PRO A 217 -15.73 -4.97 0.17
C PRO A 217 -14.37 -4.43 0.62
N ASP A 218 -13.30 -5.21 0.49
CA ASP A 218 -11.92 -4.76 0.73
C ASP A 218 -11.22 -4.28 -0.56
N GLY A 219 -11.94 -4.16 -1.68
CA GLY A 219 -11.41 -3.70 -2.97
C GLY A 219 -10.60 -4.73 -3.76
N LEU A 220 -10.10 -4.33 -4.93
CA LEU A 220 -9.43 -5.23 -5.87
C LEU A 220 -8.10 -5.81 -5.31
N PRO A 221 -7.87 -7.15 -5.43
CA PRO A 221 -6.58 -7.77 -5.17
C PRO A 221 -5.52 -7.30 -6.16
N VAL A 222 -4.51 -6.59 -5.66
CA VAL A 222 -3.34 -6.21 -6.47
C VAL A 222 -2.08 -6.85 -5.90
N PRO A 223 -1.19 -7.44 -6.73
CA PRO A 223 0.05 -8.08 -6.29
C PRO A 223 1.15 -7.04 -5.94
N THR A 224 0.79 -6.06 -5.10
CA THR A 224 1.69 -5.03 -4.56
C THR A 224 1.42 -4.83 -3.06
N PHE A 225 2.33 -4.14 -2.36
CA PHE A 225 2.14 -3.79 -0.95
C PHE A 225 1.25 -2.54 -0.79
N GLY A 226 -0.01 -2.62 -1.23
CA GLY A 226 -1.05 -1.68 -0.82
C GLY A 226 -1.52 -2.06 0.58
N CYS A 227 -0.98 -1.40 1.61
CA CYS A 227 -1.25 -1.76 3.00
C CYS A 227 -2.75 -1.55 3.31
N TYR A 228 -3.35 -2.49 4.03
CA TYR A 228 -4.76 -2.44 4.46
C TYR A 228 -4.98 -1.40 5.56
N TYR A 229 -4.02 -1.28 6.48
CA TYR A 229 -4.16 -0.43 7.66
C TYR A 229 -4.24 1.08 7.39
N PRO A 230 -3.39 1.71 6.55
CA PRO A 230 -3.52 3.14 6.27
C PRO A 230 -4.90 3.50 5.72
N CYS A 231 -5.36 4.68 6.08
CA CYS A 231 -6.60 5.23 5.55
C CYS A 231 -6.38 5.71 4.08
N GLY A 232 -7.46 5.77 3.28
CA GLY A 232 -7.37 6.35 1.92
C GLY A 232 -6.74 5.47 0.83
N ARG A 233 -6.74 4.15 1.01
CA ARG A 233 -6.33 3.18 -0.02
C ARG A 233 -7.37 3.03 -1.12
N THR A 234 -6.94 2.57 -2.30
CA THR A 234 -7.83 2.25 -3.44
C THR A 234 -7.92 0.78 -3.79
N VAL A 235 -6.87 0.02 -3.46
CA VAL A 235 -6.75 -1.40 -3.71
C VAL A 235 -6.00 -2.05 -2.57
N THR A 236 -6.04 -3.37 -2.52
CA THR A 236 -5.57 -4.10 -1.35
C THR A 236 -4.49 -5.10 -1.69
N CYS A 237 -3.52 -5.25 -0.78
CA CYS A 237 -2.49 -6.26 -0.88
C CYS A 237 -3.14 -7.64 -0.93
N ALA A 238 -2.91 -8.36 -2.04
CA ALA A 238 -3.46 -9.70 -2.21
C ALA A 238 -3.03 -10.68 -1.11
N LEU A 239 -1.85 -10.49 -0.49
CA LEU A 239 -1.42 -11.34 0.61
C LEU A 239 -2.26 -11.12 1.88
N TRP A 240 -2.71 -9.90 2.15
CA TRP A 240 -3.67 -9.65 3.23
C TRP A 240 -4.99 -10.35 2.94
N GLN A 241 -5.54 -10.19 1.72
CA GLN A 241 -6.82 -10.81 1.34
C GLN A 241 -6.78 -12.33 1.38
N ILE A 242 -5.69 -12.98 0.95
CA ILE A 242 -5.53 -14.44 1.08
C ILE A 242 -5.62 -14.84 2.55
N GLN A 243 -4.89 -14.15 3.44
CA GLN A 243 -4.90 -14.49 4.86
C GLN A 243 -6.27 -14.21 5.48
N ALA A 244 -6.86 -13.05 5.22
CA ALA A 244 -8.15 -12.65 5.78
C ALA A 244 -9.32 -13.53 5.30
N TYR A 245 -9.31 -13.95 4.04
CA TYR A 245 -10.39 -14.76 3.44
C TYR A 245 -10.25 -16.28 3.69
N ILE A 246 -9.13 -16.75 4.25
CA ILE A 246 -9.01 -18.13 4.74
C ILE A 246 -9.89 -18.35 5.98
N TYR A 247 -10.17 -17.32 6.79
CA TYR A 247 -10.93 -17.44 8.04
C TYR A 247 -12.45 -17.65 7.84
N PRO A 248 -13.16 -17.00 6.89
CA PRO A 248 -14.62 -17.19 6.71
C PRO A 248 -14.98 -18.22 5.63
N PHE A 249 -14.56 -19.49 5.78
CA PHE A 249 -14.51 -20.41 4.62
C PHE A 249 -15.88 -20.99 4.17
N TRP A 250 -16.88 -21.19 5.04
CA TRP A 250 -18.04 -22.03 4.66
C TRP A 250 -19.43 -21.37 4.68
N GLU A 251 -19.85 -20.60 5.68
CA GLU A 251 -21.19 -19.98 5.68
C GLU A 251 -21.25 -18.64 6.41
N ALA A 252 -21.92 -17.68 5.75
CA ALA A 252 -22.22 -16.35 6.23
C ALA A 252 -20.99 -15.46 6.51
N GLY A 253 -21.15 -14.17 6.25
CA GLY A 253 -20.06 -13.25 6.48
C GLY A 253 -19.58 -13.26 7.90
N ARG A 254 -18.25 -13.36 8.03
CA ARG A 254 -17.49 -13.02 9.24
C ARG A 254 -16.00 -13.27 9.04
N GLY A 255 -15.35 -12.40 8.26
CA GLY A 255 -13.97 -12.01 8.55
C GLY A 255 -14.05 -10.61 9.13
N TRP A 256 -13.30 -10.31 10.20
CA TRP A 256 -13.27 -9.01 10.90
C TRP A 256 -14.58 -8.23 10.74
N GLY A 257 -15.70 -8.75 11.26
CA GLY A 257 -17.00 -8.06 11.33
C GLY A 257 -17.64 -7.55 10.02
N VAL A 258 -17.14 -7.92 8.84
CA VAL A 258 -17.82 -7.60 7.57
C VAL A 258 -18.84 -8.70 7.26
N ASN A 259 -20.11 -8.33 7.12
CA ASN A 259 -21.10 -9.21 6.50
C ASN A 259 -20.80 -9.29 5.01
N TYR A 260 -20.60 -10.50 4.57
CA TYR A 260 -20.01 -10.86 3.32
C TYR A 260 -21.07 -11.66 2.59
N ASP A 261 -21.71 -11.03 1.62
CA ASP A 261 -22.81 -11.65 0.86
C ASP A 261 -22.31 -12.80 -0.03
N SER A 262 -20.99 -12.85 -0.27
CA SER A 262 -20.31 -13.87 -1.06
C SER A 262 -19.45 -14.82 -0.20
N SER A 263 -19.37 -16.09 -0.59
CA SER A 263 -18.61 -17.11 0.14
C SER A 263 -17.10 -16.83 0.13
N GLY A 264 -16.40 -17.20 1.20
CA GLY A 264 -14.94 -17.04 1.31
C GLY A 264 -14.18 -17.71 0.16
N ILE A 265 -14.65 -18.89 -0.30
CA ILE A 265 -14.10 -19.60 -1.45
C ILE A 265 -14.21 -18.77 -2.75
N ALA A 266 -15.37 -18.15 -3.00
CA ALA A 266 -15.57 -17.34 -4.19
C ALA A 266 -14.58 -16.17 -4.23
N ARG A 267 -14.31 -15.55 -3.09
CA ARG A 267 -13.34 -14.45 -2.99
C ARG A 267 -11.91 -14.90 -3.09
N LEU A 268 -11.56 -16.01 -2.44
CA LEU A 268 -10.25 -16.61 -2.64
C LEU A 268 -10.03 -16.95 -4.12
N ALA A 269 -11.04 -17.43 -4.82
CA ALA A 269 -10.97 -17.66 -6.27
C ALA A 269 -10.75 -16.36 -7.05
N VAL A 270 -11.40 -15.25 -6.69
CA VAL A 270 -11.14 -13.93 -7.29
C VAL A 270 -9.72 -13.43 -6.96
N VAL A 271 -9.24 -13.58 -5.73
CA VAL A 271 -7.90 -13.16 -5.31
C VAL A 271 -6.82 -13.98 -6.01
N PHE A 272 -6.90 -15.31 -5.95
CA PHE A 272 -5.94 -16.18 -6.64
C PHE A 272 -6.04 -16.00 -8.15
N GLY A 273 -7.25 -15.94 -8.73
CA GLY A 273 -7.47 -15.68 -10.15
C GLY A 273 -6.86 -14.35 -10.60
N GLY A 274 -7.09 -13.27 -9.83
CA GLY A 274 -6.52 -11.95 -10.08
C GLY A 274 -5.01 -11.92 -9.97
N VAL A 275 -4.43 -12.53 -8.92
CA VAL A 275 -2.98 -12.65 -8.75
C VAL A 275 -2.35 -13.50 -9.85
N ILE A 276 -2.95 -14.63 -10.21
CA ILE A 276 -2.46 -15.52 -11.26
C ILE A 276 -2.50 -14.80 -12.61
N LEU A 277 -3.65 -14.22 -12.98
CA LEU A 277 -3.82 -13.51 -14.24
C LEU A 277 -2.84 -12.34 -14.35
N SER A 278 -2.76 -11.51 -13.31
CA SER A 278 -1.83 -10.38 -13.27
C SER A 278 -0.36 -10.81 -13.26
N SER A 279 -0.04 -11.94 -12.64
CA SER A 279 1.31 -12.54 -12.63
C SER A 279 1.66 -13.12 -13.99
N ILE A 280 0.74 -13.77 -14.71
CA ILE A 280 1.00 -14.29 -16.05
C ILE A 280 1.25 -13.13 -17.02
N ILE A 281 0.38 -12.11 -17.00
CA ILE A 281 0.46 -11.00 -17.95
C ILE A 281 1.73 -10.15 -17.71
N LEU A 282 2.03 -9.81 -16.46
CA LEU A 282 3.06 -8.82 -16.11
C LEU A 282 4.25 -9.39 -15.32
N GLY A 283 4.22 -10.65 -14.89
CA GLY A 283 5.30 -11.22 -14.10
C GLY A 283 5.51 -10.48 -12.78
N ARG A 284 6.78 -10.32 -12.39
CA ARG A 284 7.18 -9.46 -11.25
C ARG A 284 7.39 -7.99 -11.62
N PHE A 285 6.85 -7.54 -12.76
CA PHE A 285 6.85 -6.13 -13.15
C PHE A 285 6.18 -5.26 -12.07
N TRP A 286 5.14 -5.77 -11.41
CA TRP A 286 4.49 -5.15 -10.26
C TRP A 286 5.49 -4.71 -9.18
N CYS A 287 6.42 -5.59 -8.78
CA CYS A 287 7.44 -5.28 -7.79
C CYS A 287 8.48 -4.24 -8.28
N GLY A 288 8.74 -4.21 -9.59
CA GLY A 288 9.70 -3.30 -10.20
C GLY A 288 9.18 -1.88 -10.41
N TRP A 289 7.90 -1.75 -10.81
CA TRP A 289 7.33 -0.53 -11.40
C TRP A 289 6.12 0.03 -10.66
N VAL A 290 5.37 -0.77 -9.91
CA VAL A 290 4.09 -0.35 -9.30
C VAL A 290 4.16 -0.33 -7.78
N CYS A 291 4.86 -1.29 -7.18
CA CYS A 291 4.83 -1.50 -5.73
C CYS A 291 5.38 -0.29 -4.95
N PRO A 292 4.63 0.25 -3.96
CA PRO A 292 5.03 1.40 -3.18
C PRO A 292 6.24 1.10 -2.29
N PHE A 293 6.33 -0.12 -1.75
CA PHE A 293 7.52 -0.56 -1.01
C PHE A 293 8.77 -0.65 -1.92
N GLY A 294 8.57 -0.90 -3.22
CA GLY A 294 9.63 -0.84 -4.22
C GLY A 294 10.15 0.59 -4.45
N LEU A 295 9.28 1.60 -4.38
CA LEU A 295 9.66 3.01 -4.42
C LEU A 295 10.46 3.37 -3.16
N PHE A 296 9.97 2.97 -1.99
CA PHE A 296 10.66 3.18 -0.71
C PHE A 296 12.09 2.63 -0.74
N MET A 297 12.29 1.40 -1.23
CA MET A 297 13.64 0.82 -1.35
C MET A 297 14.54 1.54 -2.36
N ASP A 298 13.97 2.08 -3.43
CA ASP A 298 14.73 2.91 -4.37
C ASP A 298 15.08 4.29 -3.75
N LEU A 299 14.22 4.83 -2.88
CA LEU A 299 14.50 6.03 -2.09
C LEU A 299 15.63 5.79 -1.07
N VAL A 300 15.60 4.70 -0.31
CA VAL A 300 16.71 4.28 0.58
C VAL A 300 18.00 4.14 -0.22
N THR A 301 17.94 3.57 -1.43
CA THR A 301 19.12 3.46 -2.31
C THR A 301 19.66 4.82 -2.74
N ARG A 302 18.80 5.82 -2.95
CA ARG A 302 19.19 7.21 -3.27
C ARG A 302 19.78 7.92 -2.06
N LEU A 303 19.18 7.74 -0.89
CA LEU A 303 19.70 8.27 0.37
C LEU A 303 21.13 7.77 0.62
N ARG A 304 21.37 6.45 0.48
CA ARG A 304 22.73 5.88 0.53
C ARG A 304 23.70 6.53 -0.47
N LYS A 305 23.24 6.80 -1.71
CA LYS A 305 24.08 7.51 -2.71
C LYS A 305 24.38 8.95 -2.29
N ALA A 306 23.42 9.64 -1.68
CA ALA A 306 23.61 10.99 -1.18
C ALA A 306 24.69 11.03 -0.07
N PHE A 307 24.72 10.01 0.80
CA PHE A 307 25.80 9.80 1.77
C PHE A 307 27.12 9.25 1.16
N ASN A 308 27.20 9.08 -0.16
CA ASN A 308 28.37 8.54 -0.88
C ASN A 308 28.85 7.15 -0.39
N ILE A 309 27.98 6.36 0.24
CA ILE A 309 28.32 5.03 0.76
C ILE A 309 28.14 4.01 -0.36
N ARG A 310 29.12 3.13 -0.59
CA ARG A 310 29.03 2.05 -1.61
C ARG A 310 28.06 0.96 -1.16
N TYR A 311 27.26 0.44 -2.10
CA TYR A 311 26.40 -0.72 -1.83
C TYR A 311 27.24 -1.99 -1.77
N ARG A 312 26.79 -2.99 -1.01
CA ARG A 312 27.40 -4.32 -0.92
C ARG A 312 26.62 -5.31 -1.78
N THR A 313 27.34 -6.29 -2.30
CA THR A 313 26.78 -7.45 -3.02
C THR A 313 26.73 -8.65 -2.10
N VAL A 314 25.68 -9.45 -2.21
CA VAL A 314 25.59 -10.73 -1.51
C VAL A 314 26.26 -11.81 -2.38
N SER A 315 26.86 -12.83 -1.74
CA SER A 315 27.37 -14.03 -2.44
C SER A 315 26.25 -14.72 -3.23
N ASP A 316 26.58 -15.28 -4.39
CA ASP A 316 25.60 -15.91 -5.28
C ASP A 316 24.82 -17.03 -4.58
N ASN A 317 25.49 -17.85 -3.74
CA ASN A 317 24.83 -18.91 -2.96
C ASN A 317 23.84 -18.34 -1.94
N THR A 318 24.25 -17.33 -1.17
CA THR A 318 23.39 -16.67 -0.19
C THR A 318 22.21 -15.97 -0.87
N ASN A 319 22.41 -15.40 -2.08
CA ASN A 319 21.32 -14.78 -2.82
C ASN A 319 20.23 -15.79 -3.22
N VAL A 320 20.63 -16.99 -3.67
CA VAL A 320 19.70 -18.09 -3.96
C VAL A 320 18.93 -18.49 -2.70
N LYS A 321 19.63 -18.64 -1.56
CA LYS A 321 18.99 -18.97 -0.26
C LYS A 321 17.99 -17.89 0.18
N LEU A 322 18.30 -16.60 0.01
CA LEU A 322 17.37 -15.51 0.33
C LEU A 322 16.10 -15.57 -0.53
N HIS A 323 16.23 -15.91 -1.82
CA HIS A 323 15.07 -16.12 -2.68
C HIS A 323 14.28 -17.38 -2.28
N GLN A 324 14.95 -18.46 -1.89
CA GLN A 324 14.29 -19.66 -1.38
C GLN A 324 13.53 -19.39 -0.08
N LEU A 325 14.10 -18.56 0.79
CA LEU A 325 13.48 -18.13 2.05
C LEU A 325 12.13 -17.44 1.81
N SER A 326 11.93 -16.74 0.68
CA SER A 326 10.63 -16.14 0.36
C SER A 326 9.51 -17.17 0.21
N TYR A 327 9.80 -18.37 -0.33
CA TYR A 327 8.83 -19.46 -0.45
C TYR A 327 8.56 -20.12 0.90
N ILE A 328 9.59 -20.27 1.74
CA ILE A 328 9.45 -20.81 3.09
C ILE A 328 8.60 -19.87 3.94
N ILE A 329 8.90 -18.57 3.95
CA ILE A 329 8.11 -17.56 4.67
C ILE A 329 6.65 -17.59 4.19
N MET A 330 6.43 -17.63 2.87
CA MET A 330 5.07 -17.72 2.31
C MET A 330 4.34 -18.99 2.77
N ALA A 331 5.00 -20.16 2.75
CA ALA A 331 4.41 -21.41 3.20
C ALA A 331 4.06 -21.35 4.70
N ILE A 332 4.96 -20.84 5.53
CA ILE A 332 4.73 -20.65 6.97
C ILE A 332 3.52 -19.72 7.19
N ILE A 333 3.44 -18.60 6.48
CA ILE A 333 2.31 -17.65 6.61
C ILE A 333 0.99 -18.33 6.29
N ILE A 334 0.93 -19.10 5.20
CA ILE A 334 -0.29 -19.82 4.80
C ILE A 334 -0.65 -20.89 5.83
N ILE A 335 0.33 -21.70 6.27
CA ILE A 335 0.12 -22.74 7.28
C ILE A 335 -0.38 -22.13 8.60
N VAL A 336 0.26 -21.06 9.08
CA VAL A 336 -0.14 -20.35 10.30
C VAL A 336 -1.55 -19.77 10.15
N SER A 337 -1.88 -19.21 8.99
CA SER A 337 -3.23 -18.69 8.73
C SER A 337 -4.29 -19.79 8.76
N VAL A 338 -3.97 -20.99 8.23
CA VAL A 338 -4.86 -22.16 8.29
C VAL A 338 -4.99 -22.70 9.70
N ILE A 339 -3.90 -22.74 10.49
CA ILE A 339 -3.92 -23.18 11.89
C ILE A 339 -4.79 -22.23 12.73
N PHE A 340 -4.61 -20.92 12.56
CA PHE A 340 -5.41 -19.93 13.28
C PHE A 340 -6.88 -19.90 12.82
N ALA A 341 -7.15 -20.35 11.60
CA ALA A 341 -8.51 -20.56 11.09
C ALA A 341 -9.08 -21.96 11.41
N SER A 342 -8.41 -22.79 12.24
CA SER A 342 -8.78 -24.20 12.40
C SER A 342 -10.20 -24.41 12.92
N GLN A 343 -10.67 -23.54 13.82
CA GLN A 343 -12.02 -23.65 14.35
C GLN A 343 -13.07 -23.43 13.26
N ALA A 344 -12.85 -22.44 12.39
CA ALA A 344 -13.74 -22.17 11.26
C ALA A 344 -13.65 -23.25 10.15
N LEU A 345 -12.49 -23.89 10.00
CA LEU A 345 -12.25 -24.89 8.96
C LEU A 345 -12.66 -26.31 9.34
N ALA A 346 -12.36 -26.71 10.58
CA ALA A 346 -12.48 -28.09 11.05
C ALA A 346 -13.37 -28.24 12.29
N GLY A 347 -14.03 -27.16 12.74
CA GLY A 347 -14.88 -27.17 13.93
C GLY A 347 -14.13 -27.44 15.25
N SER A 348 -12.79 -27.44 15.21
CA SER A 348 -11.94 -27.78 16.35
C SER A 348 -10.83 -26.73 16.56
N GLN A 349 -10.57 -26.44 17.82
CA GLN A 349 -9.51 -25.53 18.24
C GLN A 349 -8.17 -26.27 18.25
N LEU A 350 -7.36 -26.08 17.22
CA LEU A 350 -5.98 -26.55 17.24
C LEU A 350 -5.12 -25.71 18.20
N VAL A 351 -5.48 -24.43 18.37
CA VAL A 351 -4.82 -23.49 19.27
C VAL A 351 -5.90 -22.79 20.11
N PRO A 352 -5.75 -22.69 21.45
CA PRO A 352 -6.69 -21.95 22.26
C PRO A 352 -6.85 -20.49 21.80
N GLY A 353 -8.07 -19.96 21.79
CA GLY A 353 -8.37 -18.58 21.38
C GLY A 353 -8.57 -18.38 19.86
N THR A 354 -8.66 -19.47 19.08
CA THR A 354 -9.11 -19.43 17.66
C THR A 354 -10.64 -19.35 17.52
N GLU A 355 -11.36 -19.27 18.64
CA GLU A 355 -12.81 -19.05 18.65
C GLU A 355 -13.21 -17.70 18.09
N ASP A 356 -14.46 -17.62 17.67
CA ASP A 356 -15.06 -16.38 17.22
C ASP A 356 -15.00 -15.36 18.36
N GLY A 357 -14.36 -14.21 18.09
CA GLY A 357 -14.08 -13.20 19.11
C GLY A 357 -12.93 -13.55 20.07
N GLY A 358 -12.34 -14.73 19.92
CA GLY A 358 -11.14 -15.16 20.65
C GLY A 358 -9.92 -14.31 20.34
N PHE A 359 -8.93 -14.39 21.22
CA PHE A 359 -7.71 -13.58 21.16
C PHE A 359 -6.89 -13.81 19.87
N VAL A 360 -6.68 -15.07 19.48
CA VAL A 360 -5.88 -15.42 18.30
C VAL A 360 -6.62 -15.02 17.03
N TYR A 361 -7.94 -15.23 17.00
CA TYR A 361 -8.81 -14.78 15.92
C TYR A 361 -8.70 -13.26 15.75
N THR A 362 -8.82 -12.50 16.83
CA THR A 362 -8.86 -11.03 16.78
C THR A 362 -7.51 -10.43 16.37
N TYR A 363 -6.37 -10.90 16.89
CA TYR A 363 -5.11 -10.19 16.62
C TYR A 363 -4.25 -10.84 15.53
N PHE A 364 -4.42 -12.14 15.30
CA PHE A 364 -3.52 -12.91 14.45
C PHE A 364 -4.20 -13.49 13.20
N ALA A 365 -5.43 -13.07 12.90
CA ALA A 365 -6.10 -13.42 11.64
C ALA A 365 -5.27 -13.10 10.37
N THR A 366 -4.38 -12.10 10.43
CA THR A 366 -3.48 -11.78 9.32
C THR A 366 -2.01 -11.80 9.79
N PRO A 367 -1.42 -13.00 9.97
CA PRO A 367 -0.15 -13.15 10.68
C PRO A 367 1.00 -12.40 10.01
N PHE A 368 1.08 -12.39 8.67
CA PHE A 368 2.11 -11.63 7.96
C PHE A 368 1.99 -10.12 8.20
N CYS A 369 0.76 -9.61 8.32
CA CYS A 369 0.54 -8.18 8.49
C CYS A 369 1.03 -7.68 9.85
N GLN A 370 1.17 -8.57 10.84
CA GLN A 370 1.79 -8.26 12.13
C GLN A 370 3.31 -8.21 12.11
N VAL A 371 3.95 -8.65 11.01
CA VAL A 371 5.42 -8.57 10.81
C VAL A 371 5.78 -7.83 9.52
N CYS A 372 4.80 -7.23 8.85
CA CYS A 372 4.96 -6.62 7.55
C CYS A 372 5.63 -5.25 7.69
N PRO A 373 6.78 -4.99 7.05
CA PRO A 373 7.45 -3.69 7.16
C PRO A 373 6.65 -2.55 6.47
N MET A 374 5.69 -2.87 5.60
CA MET A 374 4.83 -1.86 4.98
C MET A 374 3.85 -1.24 6.00
N LYS A 375 3.35 -2.02 6.95
CA LYS A 375 2.36 -1.54 7.95
C LYS A 375 2.89 -0.34 8.76
N PRO A 376 4.01 -0.46 9.50
CA PRO A 376 4.57 0.68 10.23
C PRO A 376 5.03 1.79 9.29
N LEU A 377 5.48 1.49 8.08
CA LEU A 377 5.89 2.51 7.12
C LEU A 377 4.72 3.41 6.71
N CYS A 378 3.57 2.83 6.38
CA CYS A 378 2.35 3.56 6.04
C CYS A 378 1.84 4.39 7.21
N VAL A 379 1.71 3.78 8.39
CA VAL A 379 1.22 4.48 9.58
C VAL A 379 2.17 5.60 10.00
N LEU A 380 3.49 5.40 9.92
CA LEU A 380 4.48 6.46 10.15
C LEU A 380 4.37 7.59 9.12
N SER A 381 4.17 7.25 7.84
CA SER A 381 4.03 8.28 6.82
C SER A 381 2.78 9.13 7.03
N GLU A 382 1.66 8.52 7.40
CA GLU A 382 0.40 9.21 7.68
C GLU A 382 0.44 10.01 8.98
N GLY A 383 1.10 9.48 10.01
CA GLY A 383 1.41 10.22 11.23
C GLY A 383 2.27 11.47 10.93
N ALA A 384 3.33 11.31 10.12
CA ALA A 384 4.23 12.40 9.75
C ALA A 384 3.55 13.53 8.97
N VAL A 385 2.48 13.24 8.21
CA VAL A 385 1.71 14.26 7.50
C VAL A 385 0.49 14.76 8.30
N GLY A 386 0.30 14.30 9.53
CA GLY A 386 -0.80 14.74 10.41
C GLY A 386 -2.16 14.13 10.09
N ILE A 387 -2.23 13.09 9.24
CA ILE A 387 -3.47 12.37 8.93
C ILE A 387 -3.90 11.50 10.11
N ILE A 388 -2.92 10.90 10.82
CA ILE A 388 -3.17 10.05 11.99
C ILE A 388 -2.39 10.60 13.20
N ARG A 389 -2.91 10.43 14.41
CA ARG A 389 -2.18 10.76 15.65
C ARG A 389 -0.91 9.93 15.80
N PHE A 390 0.22 10.57 16.09
CA PHE A 390 1.50 9.89 16.28
C PHE A 390 1.48 8.86 17.43
N GLU A 391 0.70 9.09 18.48
CA GLU A 391 0.56 8.16 19.61
C GLU A 391 -0.10 6.82 19.19
N TRP A 392 -0.84 6.80 18.09
CA TRP A 392 -1.53 5.60 17.60
C TRP A 392 -0.58 4.65 16.88
N ILE A 393 0.61 5.13 16.51
CA ILE A 393 1.70 4.27 16.03
C ILE A 393 2.03 3.23 17.11
N VAL A 394 2.03 3.65 18.38
CA VAL A 394 2.53 2.84 19.49
C VAL A 394 1.45 2.07 20.27
N GLY A 395 0.19 2.50 20.18
CA GLY A 395 -0.95 1.81 20.83
C GLY A 395 -2.14 1.51 19.90
N PRO A 396 -1.98 0.72 18.81
CA PRO A 396 -3.07 0.43 17.89
C PRO A 396 -4.12 -0.55 18.44
N THR A 397 -3.88 -1.16 19.61
CA THR A 397 -4.82 -2.12 20.22
C THR A 397 -5.26 -1.63 21.59
N THR A 398 -6.56 -1.56 21.78
CA THR A 398 -7.22 -1.19 23.04
C THR A 398 -8.02 -2.37 23.59
N GLY A 399 -8.20 -2.43 24.91
CA GLY A 399 -8.90 -3.53 25.60
C GLY A 399 -7.96 -4.34 26.52
N GLU A 400 -8.41 -5.52 26.95
CA GLU A 400 -7.71 -6.39 27.92
C GLU A 400 -6.27 -6.77 27.51
N PHE A 401 -5.94 -6.62 26.22
CA PHE A 401 -4.64 -6.97 25.65
C PHE A 401 -3.83 -5.77 25.15
N TYR A 402 -4.08 -4.55 25.67
CA TYR A 402 -3.38 -3.33 25.23
C TYR A 402 -1.85 -3.46 25.24
N GLN A 403 -1.28 -4.18 26.22
CA GLN A 403 0.17 -4.43 26.33
C GLN A 403 0.74 -5.17 25.13
N LEU A 404 -0.05 -6.08 24.52
CA LEU A 404 0.36 -6.80 23.32
C LEU A 404 0.49 -5.89 22.10
N GLY A 405 -0.37 -4.88 21.98
CA GLY A 405 -0.25 -3.86 20.93
C GLY A 405 1.12 -3.22 20.90
N TRP A 406 1.65 -2.87 22.08
CA TRP A 406 2.99 -2.31 22.21
C TRP A 406 4.07 -3.27 21.74
N TYR A 407 3.97 -4.57 22.10
CA TYR A 407 4.92 -5.58 21.65
C TYR A 407 4.85 -5.80 20.13
N LEU A 408 3.64 -5.91 19.55
CA LEU A 408 3.45 -6.08 18.11
C LEU A 408 3.91 -4.86 17.31
N THR A 409 3.64 -3.65 17.79
CA THR A 409 4.18 -2.44 17.19
C THR A 409 5.70 -2.46 17.25
N SER A 410 6.28 -2.77 18.42
CA SER A 410 7.73 -2.82 18.59
C SER A 410 8.37 -3.80 17.61
N ILE A 411 7.79 -4.99 17.44
CA ILE A 411 8.24 -5.98 16.45
C ILE A 411 8.15 -5.42 15.02
N ASN A 412 7.06 -4.76 14.66
CA ASN A 412 6.89 -4.14 13.34
C ASN A 412 7.93 -3.04 13.08
N LEU A 413 8.16 -2.16 14.05
CA LEU A 413 9.17 -1.08 13.95
C LEU A 413 10.58 -1.64 13.86
N ILE A 414 10.91 -2.67 14.65
CA ILE A 414 12.19 -3.39 14.56
C ILE A 414 12.32 -4.02 13.17
N GLY A 415 11.28 -4.69 12.68
CA GLY A 415 11.23 -5.26 11.34
C GLY A 415 11.48 -4.24 10.24
N LEU A 416 10.79 -3.09 10.29
CA LEU A 416 11.02 -1.97 9.37
C LEU A 416 12.45 -1.44 9.47
N GLY A 417 12.97 -1.23 10.68
CA GLY A 417 14.33 -0.79 10.93
C GLY A 417 15.37 -1.73 10.32
N LEU A 418 15.22 -3.04 10.54
CA LEU A 418 16.07 -4.07 9.93
C LEU A 418 16.00 -4.04 8.40
N VAL A 419 14.81 -3.84 7.83
CA VAL A 419 14.64 -3.76 6.38
C VAL A 419 15.27 -2.49 5.81
N ILE A 420 15.20 -1.36 6.52
CA ILE A 420 15.87 -0.11 6.14
C ILE A 420 17.39 -0.29 6.18
N VAL A 421 17.93 -0.80 7.28
CA VAL A 421 19.39 -1.02 7.45
C VAL A 421 19.91 -1.98 6.39
N THR A 422 19.24 -3.13 6.19
CA THR A 422 19.65 -4.08 5.16
C THR A 422 19.46 -3.51 3.75
N GLY A 423 18.40 -2.75 3.49
CA GLY A 423 18.14 -2.07 2.22
C GLY A 423 19.15 -0.96 1.92
N PHE A 424 19.69 -0.33 2.96
CA PHE A 424 20.74 0.67 2.88
C PHE A 424 22.05 0.05 2.41
N PHE A 425 22.44 -1.14 2.87
CA PHE A 425 23.67 -1.79 2.40
C PHE A 425 23.45 -2.63 1.12
N PHE A 426 22.30 -3.29 0.99
CA PHE A 426 21.98 -4.21 -0.10
C PHE A 426 20.75 -3.72 -0.86
N ARG A 427 20.93 -3.42 -2.15
CA ARG A 427 19.86 -2.89 -3.01
C ARG A 427 18.65 -3.84 -3.04
N ARG A 428 17.46 -3.31 -2.75
CA ARG A 428 16.18 -4.05 -2.76
C ARG A 428 16.27 -5.39 -1.99
N SER A 429 16.90 -5.37 -0.81
CA SER A 429 17.08 -6.54 0.08
C SER A 429 15.75 -7.27 0.33
N TRP A 430 14.73 -6.53 0.74
CA TRP A 430 13.40 -7.07 1.02
C TRP A 430 12.75 -7.79 -0.17
N CYS A 431 12.92 -7.28 -1.40
CA CYS A 431 12.34 -7.91 -2.59
C CYS A 431 12.88 -9.33 -2.86
N ARG A 432 13.97 -9.73 -2.19
CA ARG A 432 14.53 -11.09 -2.25
C ARG A 432 13.76 -12.07 -1.37
N ILE A 433 13.35 -11.63 -0.18
CA ILE A 433 12.69 -12.44 0.86
C ILE A 433 11.17 -12.23 0.95
N CYS A 434 10.64 -11.22 0.26
CA CYS A 434 9.23 -10.83 0.31
C CYS A 434 8.29 -11.99 -0.08
N PRO A 435 7.36 -12.41 0.81
CA PRO A 435 6.47 -13.55 0.54
C PRO A 435 5.53 -13.32 -0.64
N LEU A 436 5.03 -12.09 -0.82
CA LEU A 436 4.25 -11.73 -2.01
C LEU A 436 5.07 -11.87 -3.30
N GLY A 437 6.36 -11.54 -3.23
CA GLY A 437 7.29 -11.75 -4.33
C GLY A 437 7.49 -13.24 -4.64
N GLY A 438 7.54 -14.08 -3.60
CA GLY A 438 7.54 -15.54 -3.70
C GLY A 438 6.27 -16.06 -4.37
N LEU A 439 5.10 -15.59 -3.95
CA LEU A 439 3.79 -15.96 -4.52
C LEU A 439 3.73 -15.71 -6.04
N ILE A 440 4.09 -14.50 -6.47
CA ILE A 440 4.15 -14.14 -7.90
C ILE A 440 5.20 -15.01 -8.63
N ALA A 441 6.33 -15.29 -7.98
CA ALA A 441 7.39 -16.11 -8.55
C ALA A 441 7.00 -17.58 -8.74
N VAL A 442 6.15 -18.14 -7.87
CA VAL A 442 5.62 -19.50 -8.01
C VAL A 442 4.83 -19.63 -9.32
N PHE A 443 3.87 -18.73 -9.55
CA PHE A 443 3.04 -18.77 -10.76
C PHE A 443 3.83 -18.51 -12.06
N ASN A 444 4.88 -17.70 -11.99
CA ASN A 444 5.75 -17.43 -13.14
C ASN A 444 6.82 -18.51 -13.41
N ARG A 445 7.06 -19.42 -12.46
CA ARG A 445 8.06 -20.47 -12.61
C ARG A 445 7.51 -21.71 -13.30
N PHE A 446 6.20 -21.97 -13.19
CA PHE A 446 5.58 -23.14 -13.81
C PHE A 446 5.60 -23.04 -15.35
N PRO A 447 6.12 -24.07 -16.07
CA PRO A 447 6.26 -24.06 -17.53
C PRO A 447 5.01 -23.67 -18.34
N PRO A 448 3.78 -24.15 -18.03
CA PRO A 448 2.61 -23.79 -18.83
C PRO A 448 2.31 -22.29 -18.76
N PHE A 449 2.50 -21.66 -17.59
CA PHE A 449 2.26 -20.23 -17.40
C PHE A 449 3.40 -19.36 -17.94
N LYS A 450 4.64 -19.88 -17.94
CA LYS A 450 5.80 -19.17 -18.52
C LYS A 450 5.63 -18.93 -20.03
N TRP A 451 5.03 -19.87 -20.76
CA TRP A 451 4.82 -19.73 -22.20
C TRP A 451 3.77 -18.65 -22.54
N ILE A 452 2.78 -18.45 -21.67
CA ILE A 452 1.71 -17.46 -21.83
C ILE A 452 2.15 -16.06 -21.38
N SER A 453 3.32 -15.93 -20.75
CA SER A 453 3.72 -14.67 -20.14
C SER A 453 3.76 -13.52 -21.15
N GLY A 454 3.01 -12.47 -20.85
CA GLY A 454 2.86 -11.29 -21.70
C GLY A 454 4.12 -10.44 -21.78
N VAL A 455 5.09 -10.66 -20.89
CA VAL A 455 6.34 -9.90 -20.82
C VAL A 455 7.55 -10.82 -20.92
N ARG A 456 8.49 -10.49 -21.81
CA ARG A 456 9.72 -11.28 -21.98
C ARG A 456 10.94 -10.38 -22.12
N LEU A 457 12.04 -10.84 -21.54
CA LEU A 457 13.36 -10.27 -21.69
C LEU A 457 14.18 -11.20 -22.59
N GLU A 458 14.45 -10.77 -23.81
CA GLU A 458 15.23 -11.54 -24.78
C GLU A 458 16.67 -11.05 -24.86
N LYS A 459 17.58 -12.01 -25.04
CA LYS A 459 19.00 -11.81 -25.25
C LYS A 459 19.41 -12.36 -26.60
N VAL A 460 20.13 -11.55 -27.39
CA VAL A 460 20.75 -11.97 -28.64
C VAL A 460 22.18 -12.41 -28.34
N GLU A 461 22.49 -13.69 -28.59
CA GLU A 461 23.78 -14.30 -28.26
C GLU A 461 24.93 -13.64 -29.04
N GLU A 462 24.76 -13.48 -30.36
CA GLU A 462 25.76 -12.92 -31.28
C GLU A 462 26.24 -11.52 -30.87
N LYS A 463 25.37 -10.76 -30.18
CA LYS A 463 25.66 -9.39 -29.74
C LYS A 463 26.21 -9.32 -28.32
N CYS A 464 26.25 -10.42 -27.57
CA CYS A 464 26.63 -10.40 -26.17
C CYS A 464 28.13 -10.63 -25.97
N THR A 465 28.84 -9.61 -25.51
CA THR A 465 30.28 -9.68 -25.18
C THR A 465 30.60 -10.28 -23.81
N LYS A 466 29.59 -10.78 -23.07
CA LYS A 466 29.74 -11.26 -21.67
C LYS A 466 30.51 -10.28 -20.74
N CYS A 467 30.32 -8.98 -20.92
CA CYS A 467 30.99 -7.94 -20.11
C CYS A 467 30.57 -7.87 -18.62
N GLY A 468 29.59 -8.65 -18.19
CA GLY A 468 29.13 -8.73 -16.79
C GLY A 468 28.40 -7.48 -16.26
N ILE A 469 28.15 -6.45 -17.08
CA ILE A 469 27.44 -5.23 -16.65
C ILE A 469 26.02 -5.56 -16.16
N CYS A 470 25.30 -6.42 -16.88
CA CYS A 470 23.95 -6.86 -16.50
C CYS A 470 23.90 -7.47 -15.09
N LYS A 471 24.90 -8.29 -14.71
CA LYS A 471 25.05 -8.87 -13.36
C LYS A 471 25.30 -7.79 -12.30
N ARG A 472 26.17 -6.81 -12.59
CA ARG A 472 26.51 -5.71 -11.66
C ARG A 472 25.38 -4.73 -11.41
N VAL A 473 24.58 -4.40 -12.43
CA VAL A 473 23.50 -3.40 -12.31
C VAL A 473 22.20 -3.96 -11.72
N CYS A 474 22.02 -5.28 -11.72
CA CYS A 474 20.84 -5.96 -11.20
C CYS A 474 20.70 -5.73 -9.67
N PRO A 475 19.58 -5.14 -9.18
CA PRO A 475 19.40 -4.88 -7.76
C PRO A 475 19.24 -6.17 -6.93
N THR A 476 18.56 -7.18 -7.47
CA THR A 476 18.35 -8.49 -6.83
C THR A 476 19.39 -9.54 -7.24
N GLN A 477 20.42 -9.16 -7.98
CA GLN A 477 21.54 -10.04 -8.38
C GLN A 477 21.11 -11.32 -9.10
N VAL A 478 20.09 -11.22 -9.97
CA VAL A 478 19.71 -12.28 -10.92
C VAL A 478 20.86 -12.50 -11.91
N LYS A 479 21.43 -13.71 -11.92
CA LYS A 479 22.63 -14.06 -12.68
C LYS A 479 22.32 -14.61 -14.07
N GLU A 480 21.11 -15.09 -14.27
CA GLU A 480 20.65 -15.81 -15.46
C GLU A 480 20.73 -14.94 -16.73
N VAL A 481 20.58 -13.61 -16.60
CA VAL A 481 20.79 -12.66 -17.71
C VAL A 481 22.24 -12.68 -18.23
N TYR A 482 23.20 -12.93 -17.34
CA TYR A 482 24.61 -13.09 -17.69
C TYR A 482 24.93 -14.52 -18.14
N ASP A 483 24.46 -15.52 -17.39
CA ASP A 483 24.81 -16.94 -17.58
C ASP A 483 24.21 -17.53 -18.88
N PHE A 484 22.98 -17.18 -19.23
CA PHE A 484 22.34 -17.70 -20.44
C PHE A 484 22.97 -17.14 -21.71
N LYS A 485 23.13 -17.99 -22.72
CA LYS A 485 23.79 -17.64 -23.99
C LYS A 485 22.93 -16.71 -24.85
N GLY A 486 21.65 -17.06 -25.04
CA GLY A 486 20.67 -16.27 -25.78
C GLY A 486 19.23 -16.75 -25.53
N GLY A 487 18.26 -16.12 -26.19
CA GLY A 487 16.84 -16.45 -26.07
C GLY A 487 16.14 -15.72 -24.91
N ASP A 488 15.08 -16.32 -24.39
CA ASP A 488 14.32 -15.77 -23.26
C ASP A 488 15.09 -15.94 -21.94
N VAL A 489 15.59 -14.82 -21.41
CA VAL A 489 16.32 -14.74 -20.14
C VAL A 489 15.43 -14.28 -18.98
N THR A 490 14.11 -14.32 -19.16
CA THR A 490 13.14 -14.00 -18.10
C THR A 490 13.13 -15.09 -17.04
N THR A 491 13.35 -14.69 -15.80
CA THR A 491 13.31 -15.59 -14.65
C THR A 491 12.33 -15.10 -13.59
N ALA A 492 11.81 -16.04 -12.79
CA ALA A 492 10.87 -15.73 -11.71
C ALA A 492 11.48 -14.84 -10.60
N ASN A 493 12.81 -14.68 -10.55
CA ASN A 493 13.49 -13.78 -9.61
C ASN A 493 13.75 -12.37 -10.17
N CYS A 494 13.51 -12.17 -11.47
CA CYS A 494 13.68 -10.89 -12.14
C CYS A 494 12.52 -9.95 -11.83
N LEU A 495 12.80 -8.80 -11.22
CA LEU A 495 11.80 -7.75 -10.97
C LEU A 495 11.39 -6.99 -12.25
N LEU A 496 11.88 -7.39 -13.42
CA LEU A 496 11.68 -6.72 -14.71
C LEU A 496 11.94 -5.20 -14.65
N CYS A 497 12.93 -4.80 -13.86
CA CYS A 497 13.25 -3.39 -13.61
C CYS A 497 14.04 -2.71 -14.75
N LEU A 498 14.40 -3.50 -15.78
CA LEU A 498 15.05 -3.13 -17.04
C LEU A 498 16.39 -2.38 -16.96
N ARG A 499 17.03 -2.30 -15.79
CA ARG A 499 18.39 -1.71 -15.66
C ARG A 499 19.45 -2.42 -16.49
N CYS A 500 19.32 -3.73 -16.71
CA CYS A 500 20.22 -4.48 -17.58
C CYS A 500 20.09 -4.03 -19.05
N VAL A 501 18.87 -3.77 -19.52
CA VAL A 501 18.60 -3.24 -20.87
C VAL A 501 19.15 -1.82 -21.01
N GLU A 502 18.95 -0.99 -19.99
CA GLU A 502 19.40 0.42 -19.96
C GLU A 502 20.94 0.55 -20.00
N MET A 503 21.66 -0.30 -19.28
CA MET A 503 23.11 -0.17 -19.08
C MET A 503 23.94 -1.04 -20.04
N CYS A 504 23.32 -1.93 -20.81
CA CYS A 504 24.04 -2.78 -21.75
C CYS A 504 24.69 -1.91 -22.85
N PRO A 505 26.02 -2.02 -23.07
CA PRO A 505 26.73 -1.21 -24.05
C PRO A 505 26.50 -1.68 -25.49
N GLU A 506 25.99 -2.90 -25.68
CA GLU A 506 25.80 -3.49 -27.01
C GLU A 506 24.40 -3.17 -27.54
N GLU A 507 24.31 -2.58 -28.73
CA GLU A 507 23.02 -2.19 -29.29
C GLU A 507 22.14 -3.40 -29.66
N GLY A 508 20.95 -3.46 -29.06
CA GLY A 508 19.97 -4.51 -29.31
C GLY A 508 20.39 -5.89 -28.81
N CYS A 509 21.43 -6.01 -27.98
CA CYS A 509 21.78 -7.25 -27.31
C CYS A 509 20.68 -7.71 -26.34
N LEU A 510 20.06 -6.78 -25.60
CA LEU A 510 18.93 -7.06 -24.72
C LEU A 510 17.68 -6.32 -25.20
N SER A 511 16.55 -7.02 -25.23
CA SER A 511 15.26 -6.42 -25.58
C SER A 511 14.15 -6.87 -24.63
N PHE A 512 13.28 -5.94 -24.26
CA PHE A 512 12.08 -6.20 -23.47
C PHE A 512 10.87 -6.17 -24.39
N LYS A 513 10.18 -7.30 -24.51
CA LYS A 513 8.97 -7.49 -25.32
C LYS A 513 7.74 -7.53 -24.43
N VAL A 514 6.67 -6.87 -24.90
CA VAL A 514 5.33 -6.90 -24.30
C VAL A 514 4.37 -7.38 -25.39
N ALA A 515 3.66 -8.48 -25.14
CA ALA A 515 2.77 -9.13 -26.10
C ALA A 515 3.44 -9.34 -27.49
N GLY A 516 4.69 -9.84 -27.49
CA GLY A 516 5.48 -10.08 -28.69
C GLY A 516 6.11 -8.84 -29.34
N LYS A 517 5.73 -7.62 -28.95
CA LYS A 517 6.27 -6.37 -29.50
C LYS A 517 7.41 -5.82 -28.64
N THR A 518 8.51 -5.40 -29.27
CA THR A 518 9.65 -4.80 -28.57
C THR A 518 9.30 -3.42 -28.00
N ALA A 519 9.25 -3.31 -26.68
CA ALA A 519 8.99 -2.06 -25.97
C ALA A 519 10.31 -1.29 -25.72
N PHE A 520 11.35 -1.97 -25.26
CA PHE A 520 12.68 -1.39 -25.02
C PHE A 520 13.78 -2.27 -25.60
N LYS A 521 14.85 -1.65 -26.08
CA LYS A 521 16.08 -2.33 -26.53
C LYS A 521 17.30 -1.64 -25.94
N SER A 522 18.38 -2.38 -25.71
CA SER A 522 19.67 -1.79 -25.34
C SER A 522 20.20 -0.92 -26.48
N ARG A 523 20.98 0.11 -26.14
CA ARG A 523 21.64 0.99 -27.11
C ARG A 523 23.08 1.19 -26.71
N ASN A 524 23.94 1.34 -27.70
CA ASN A 524 25.32 1.70 -27.48
C ASN A 524 25.40 3.15 -26.97
N TRP A 525 25.79 3.29 -25.71
CA TRP A 525 25.99 4.59 -25.06
C TRP A 525 27.47 5.03 -25.07
N LEU A 526 28.38 4.18 -25.54
CA LEU A 526 29.80 4.50 -25.72
C LEU A 526 30.01 5.35 -26.97
N GLU A 527 29.32 5.02 -28.07
CA GLU A 527 29.42 5.77 -29.34
C GLU A 527 28.85 7.19 -29.25
N GLU A 528 27.79 7.42 -28.46
CA GLU A 528 27.15 8.74 -28.33
C GLU A 528 28.02 9.80 -27.63
N LYS A 529 29.08 9.41 -26.89
CA LYS A 529 30.00 10.37 -26.26
C LYS A 529 31.04 10.94 -27.24
N SER A 530 31.30 10.26 -28.36
CA SER A 530 32.27 10.74 -29.36
C SER A 530 31.83 12.06 -30.04
N VAL A 531 30.52 12.32 -30.10
CA VAL A 531 29.96 13.57 -30.67
C VAL A 531 30.19 14.78 -29.76
N TRP A 532 30.43 14.58 -28.45
CA TRP A 532 30.75 15.67 -27.52
C TRP A 532 32.25 15.99 -27.45
N SER A 533 33.15 15.07 -27.84
CA SER A 533 34.58 15.38 -27.91
C SER A 533 35.00 15.93 -29.29
N SER A 534 34.28 15.59 -30.37
CA SER A 534 34.61 16.09 -31.72
C SER A 534 34.18 17.54 -31.98
N ASN A 535 33.28 18.10 -31.16
CA ASN A 535 32.80 19.48 -31.34
C ASN A 535 33.64 20.54 -30.59
N ASP A 536 34.54 20.15 -29.69
CA ASP A 536 35.46 21.08 -29.01
C ASP A 536 36.83 21.18 -29.71
N GLU A 537 37.22 20.19 -30.51
CA GLU A 537 38.46 20.26 -31.31
C GLU A 537 38.26 20.98 -32.66
N GLY A 538 37.03 21.02 -33.18
CA GLY A 538 36.68 21.73 -34.43
C GLY A 538 36.55 23.26 -34.31
N LYS A 539 36.76 23.85 -33.12
CA LYS A 539 36.69 25.30 -32.88
C LYS A 539 38.04 25.97 -32.57
N LYS A 540 39.17 25.26 -32.70
CA LYS A 540 40.52 25.81 -32.45
C LYS A 540 41.42 25.92 -33.69
N THR A 541 40.88 25.83 -34.90
CA THR A 541 41.63 26.02 -36.16
C THR A 541 40.94 27.01 -37.11
N ASN A 542 40.48 28.14 -36.57
CA ASN A 542 40.19 29.35 -37.34
C ASN A 542 40.35 30.56 -36.41
N GLN A 543 41.59 30.90 -36.12
CA GLN A 543 42.02 32.24 -35.70
C GLN A 543 43.44 32.49 -36.18
#